data_AF-A0A7S2CCC9-F1
#
_entry.id   AF-A0A7S2CCC9-F1
#
_cell.length_a   1.000
_cell.length_b   1.000
_cell.length_c   1.000
_cell.angle_alpha   90.00
_cell.angle_beta   90.00
_cell.angle_gamma   90.00
#
_symmetry.space_group_name_H-M   'P 1'
#
loop_
_entity.id
_entity.type
_entity.pdbx_description
1 polymer ?
#
loop_
_entity_poly.entity_id
_entity_poly.type
_entity_poly.pdbx_seq_one_letter_code
_entity_poly.pdbx_strand_id
1 'polypeptide(L)'
;RILTGFHSAPPNFRPTFKVKRGEGVEYNMKRTPSYCDRVLWHSAPRHENNIICSEFTSCEGFITSDHKPVRAQFAVTPSPVMEIIEHVAPGESIFPQIKFSNLKGRDLHRAD
;
A
#
# COMPACT_ATOMS: atom_id res chain seq x y z
N ARG A 1 -18.02 3.11 9.65
CA ARG A 1 -16.59 3.51 9.55
C ARG A 1 -16.17 3.36 8.10
N ILE A 2 -15.44 4.31 7.53
CA ILE A 2 -14.94 4.23 6.15
C ILE A 2 -13.47 3.79 6.15
N LEU A 3 -12.98 3.23 5.04
CA LEU A 3 -11.57 2.85 4.81
C LEU A 3 -11.01 1.86 5.84
N THR A 4 -11.82 0.91 6.29
CA THR A 4 -11.36 -0.17 7.20
C THR A 4 -10.25 -0.99 6.55
N GLY A 5 -9.18 -1.27 7.29
CA GLY A 5 -8.00 -2.01 6.82
C GLY A 5 -6.94 -1.15 6.14
N PHE A 6 -7.26 0.09 5.74
CA PHE A 6 -6.26 1.00 5.19
C PHE A 6 -5.38 1.62 6.28
N HIS A 7 -4.10 1.75 5.96
CA HIS A 7 -3.10 2.47 6.70
C HIS A 7 -2.88 3.86 6.10
N SER A 8 -2.41 4.79 6.92
CA SER A 8 -2.00 6.14 6.51
C SER A 8 -0.80 6.58 7.33
N ALA A 9 0.10 7.34 6.72
CA ALA A 9 1.15 8.02 7.47
C ALA A 9 0.58 9.30 8.09
N PRO A 10 0.89 9.63 9.36
CA PRO A 10 0.60 10.93 9.91
C PRO A 10 1.31 12.01 9.09
N PRO A 11 0.62 13.07 8.62
CA PRO A 11 1.28 14.14 7.90
C PRO A 11 2.23 14.89 8.83
N ASN A 12 3.48 15.09 8.41
CA ASN A 12 4.45 15.98 9.07
C ASN A 12 4.47 17.40 8.45
N PHE A 13 3.45 17.72 7.66
CA PHE A 13 3.27 18.98 6.96
C PHE A 13 1.93 19.63 7.33
N ARG A 14 1.77 20.91 7.00
CA ARG A 14 0.57 21.69 7.31
C ARG A 14 -0.62 21.29 6.42
N PRO A 15 -1.88 21.57 6.80
CA PRO A 15 -3.03 21.34 5.92
C PRO A 15 -2.83 21.89 4.51
N THR A 16 -3.16 21.10 3.49
CA THR A 16 -2.87 21.42 2.08
C THR A 16 -3.96 22.23 1.39
N PHE A 17 -5.14 22.31 2.01
CA PHE A 17 -6.30 23.09 1.58
C PHE A 17 -6.78 23.95 2.75
N LYS A 18 -7.44 25.10 2.61
CA LYS A 18 -7.62 25.94 1.43
C LYS A 18 -6.55 27.03 1.43
N VAL A 19 -5.50 26.84 0.64
CA VAL A 19 -4.36 27.77 0.63
C VAL A 19 -4.61 28.90 -0.36
N LYS A 20 -3.99 30.07 -0.12
CA LYS A 20 -3.87 31.09 -1.15
C LYS A 20 -2.92 30.60 -2.23
N ARG A 21 -3.19 30.98 -3.48
CA ARG A 21 -2.23 30.79 -4.58
C ARG A 21 -1.00 31.66 -4.33
N GLY A 22 0.17 31.16 -4.69
CA GLY A 22 1.46 31.77 -4.36
C GLY A 22 2.37 30.86 -3.53
N GLU A 23 3.56 31.36 -3.25
CA GLU A 23 4.59 30.67 -2.47
C GLU A 23 4.18 30.49 -1.01
N GLY A 24 4.67 29.40 -0.40
CA GLY A 24 4.37 29.05 0.98
C GLY A 24 2.95 28.53 1.19
N VAL A 25 2.54 28.45 2.46
CA VAL A 25 1.21 27.99 2.89
C VAL A 25 0.60 29.05 3.77
N GLU A 26 -0.17 29.91 3.13
CA GLU A 26 -1.08 30.84 3.78
C GLU A 26 -2.51 30.42 3.51
N TYR A 27 -3.38 30.51 4.52
CA TYR A 27 -4.74 30.03 4.39
C TYR A 27 -5.72 31.12 3.95
N ASN A 28 -6.67 30.72 3.11
CA ASN A 28 -7.84 31.50 2.78
C ASN A 28 -8.99 31.09 3.71
N MET A 29 -9.31 31.95 4.67
CA MET A 29 -10.29 31.69 5.74
C MET A 29 -11.75 31.57 5.25
N LYS A 30 -12.01 31.59 3.94
CA LYS A 30 -13.31 31.19 3.36
C LYS A 30 -13.66 29.73 3.67
N ARG A 31 -12.68 28.89 4.01
CA ARG A 31 -12.88 27.52 4.52
C ARG A 31 -11.82 27.19 5.57
N THR A 32 -12.17 26.28 6.48
CA THR A 32 -11.23 25.77 7.49
C THR A 32 -10.06 25.03 6.82
N PRO A 33 -8.81 25.33 7.18
CA PRO A 33 -7.66 24.56 6.74
C PRO A 33 -7.85 23.05 7.01
N SER A 34 -7.66 22.22 6.00
CA SER A 34 -7.98 20.79 6.01
C SER A 34 -6.98 19.97 5.20
N TYR A 35 -6.78 18.72 5.62
CA TYR A 35 -6.00 17.71 4.89
C TYR A 35 -6.90 16.94 3.93
N CYS A 36 -7.36 17.63 2.87
CA CYS A 36 -8.23 17.05 1.84
C CYS A 36 -7.48 16.07 0.93
N ASP A 37 -6.17 16.25 0.80
CA ASP A 37 -5.31 15.46 -0.08
C ASP A 37 -4.60 14.38 0.75
N ARG A 38 -4.87 13.10 0.46
CA ARG A 38 -4.44 11.97 1.29
C ARG A 38 -3.96 10.82 0.43
N VAL A 39 -2.93 10.13 0.91
CA VAL A 39 -2.51 8.84 0.37
C VAL A 39 -2.68 7.80 1.47
N LEU A 40 -3.42 6.74 1.15
CA LEU A 40 -3.61 5.59 2.03
C LEU A 40 -3.19 4.33 1.28
N TRP A 41 -2.82 3.29 2.02
CA TRP A 41 -2.46 2.00 1.44
C TRP A 41 -3.08 0.86 2.22
N HIS A 42 -3.19 -0.29 1.57
CA HIS A 42 -3.57 -1.54 2.18
C HIS A 42 -2.78 -2.67 1.52
N SER A 43 -2.63 -3.78 2.22
CA SER A 43 -1.87 -4.96 1.81
C SER A 43 -2.71 -6.20 2.06
N ALA A 44 -2.42 -7.27 1.32
CA ALA A 44 -2.95 -8.57 1.66
C ALA A 44 -2.49 -9.00 3.08
N PRO A 45 -3.27 -9.85 3.77
CA PRO A 45 -2.87 -10.38 5.07
C PRO A 45 -1.48 -11.02 5.02
N ARG A 46 -0.66 -10.77 6.06
CA ARG A 46 0.74 -11.23 6.18
C ARG A 46 1.75 -10.52 5.28
N HIS A 47 1.33 -9.52 4.52
CA HIS A 47 2.20 -8.67 3.70
C HIS A 47 2.26 -7.22 4.20
N GLU A 48 1.74 -6.93 5.39
CA GLU A 48 1.72 -5.59 5.98
C GLU A 48 3.14 -5.01 6.11
N ASN A 49 4.10 -5.87 6.48
CA ASN A 49 5.50 -5.49 6.62
C ASN A 49 6.25 -5.35 5.28
N ASN A 50 5.62 -5.71 4.15
CA ASN A 50 6.23 -5.59 2.84
C ASN A 50 6.08 -4.18 2.24
N ILE A 51 5.28 -3.30 2.85
CA ILE A 51 5.06 -1.94 2.38
C ILE A 51 5.56 -0.97 3.46
N ILE A 52 6.63 -0.24 3.15
CA ILE A 52 7.19 0.78 4.04
C ILE A 52 7.00 2.14 3.37
N CYS A 53 6.21 3.03 3.99
CA CYS A 53 6.10 4.42 3.57
C CYS A 53 7.33 5.20 4.07
N SER A 54 8.26 5.50 3.16
CA SER A 54 9.51 6.20 3.48
C SER A 54 9.36 7.72 3.48
N GLU A 55 8.38 8.24 2.73
CA GLU A 55 8.09 9.67 2.65
C GLU A 55 6.59 9.89 2.53
N PHE A 56 6.09 10.90 3.24
CA PHE A 56 4.74 11.45 3.03
C PHE A 56 4.82 12.95 3.23
N THR A 57 4.72 13.73 2.15
CA THR A 57 5.03 15.17 2.18
C THR A 57 4.12 16.01 1.28
N SER A 58 4.00 17.29 1.63
CA SER A 58 3.38 18.32 0.81
C SER A 58 4.44 18.97 -0.10
N CYS A 59 4.11 19.12 -1.37
CA CYS A 59 4.94 19.81 -2.36
C CYS A 59 4.58 21.31 -2.37
N GLU A 60 5.00 22.05 -1.34
CA GLU A 60 4.58 23.45 -1.13
C GLU A 60 5.05 24.44 -2.24
N GLY A 61 6.09 24.06 -3.00
CA GLY A 61 6.62 24.83 -4.14
C GLY A 61 5.71 24.91 -5.36
N PHE A 62 4.60 24.16 -5.39
CA PHE A 62 3.58 24.30 -6.43
C PHE A 62 2.54 25.33 -5.98
N ILE A 63 2.37 26.40 -6.77
CA ILE A 63 1.73 27.64 -6.31
C ILE A 63 0.46 28.03 -7.07
N THR A 64 0.09 27.28 -8.11
CA THR A 64 -1.01 27.64 -9.03
C THR A 64 -2.40 27.29 -8.51
N SER A 65 -2.49 26.38 -7.54
CA SER A 65 -3.74 25.87 -6.97
C SER A 65 -3.98 26.38 -5.54
N ASP A 66 -5.22 26.30 -5.07
CA ASP A 66 -5.59 26.44 -3.65
C ASP A 66 -5.43 25.13 -2.85
N HIS A 67 -4.83 24.13 -3.49
CA HIS A 67 -4.29 22.92 -2.88
C HIS A 67 -2.76 22.87 -3.06
N LYS A 68 -2.05 22.34 -2.06
CA LYS A 68 -0.67 21.87 -2.22
C LYS A 68 -0.67 20.38 -2.56
N PRO A 69 -0.02 19.94 -3.66
CA PRO A 69 0.07 18.53 -4.00
C PRO A 69 0.70 17.73 -2.86
N VAL A 70 0.23 16.51 -2.66
CA VAL A 70 0.78 15.57 -1.67
C VAL A 70 1.40 14.39 -2.41
N ARG A 71 2.57 13.94 -1.98
CA ARG A 71 3.17 12.69 -2.45
C ARG A 71 3.47 11.76 -1.29
N ALA A 72 3.48 10.46 -1.58
CA ALA A 72 4.01 9.44 -0.71
C ALA A 72 4.95 8.52 -1.49
N GLN A 73 6.04 8.09 -0.86
CA GLN A 73 6.98 7.13 -1.42
C GLN A 73 6.93 5.83 -0.62
N PHE A 74 6.91 4.71 -1.33
CA PHE A 74 6.84 3.38 -0.73
C PHE A 74 8.00 2.51 -1.21
N ALA A 75 8.69 1.87 -0.26
CA ALA A 75 9.49 0.68 -0.55
C ALA A 75 8.55 -0.54 -0.45
N VAL A 76 8.50 -1.34 -1.52
CA VAL A 76 7.63 -2.51 -1.61
C VAL A 76 8.45 -3.76 -1.86
N THR A 77 8.32 -4.75 -0.98
CA THR A 77 8.92 -6.08 -1.16
C THR A 77 7.89 -7.01 -1.81
N PRO A 78 8.05 -7.37 -3.10
CA PRO A 78 7.13 -8.29 -3.75
C PRO A 78 7.24 -9.69 -3.17
N SER A 79 6.17 -10.48 -3.31
CA SER A 79 6.25 -11.92 -3.06
C SER A 79 7.25 -12.55 -4.03
N PRO A 80 7.92 -13.65 -3.63
CA PRO A 80 8.71 -14.44 -4.56
C PRO A 80 7.90 -14.78 -5.81
N VAL A 81 8.56 -14.77 -6.96
CA VAL A 81 7.94 -15.25 -8.20
C VAL A 81 7.58 -16.71 -7.98
N MET A 82 6.30 -17.04 -8.18
CA MET A 82 5.91 -18.45 -8.20
C MET A 82 6.46 -19.07 -9.47
N GLU A 83 7.31 -20.09 -9.33
CA GLU A 83 7.71 -20.91 -10.47
C GLU A 83 6.47 -21.62 -11.01
N ILE A 84 6.07 -21.26 -12.22
CA ILE A 84 5.09 -22.03 -12.96
C ILE A 84 5.83 -23.26 -13.45
N ILE A 85 5.65 -24.36 -12.74
CA ILE A 85 6.12 -25.65 -13.21
C ILE A 85 5.16 -26.07 -14.31
N GLU A 86 5.60 -25.99 -15.57
CA GLU A 86 4.94 -26.68 -16.66
C GLU A 86 5.09 -28.20 -16.43
N HIS A 87 4.21 -28.77 -15.63
CA HIS A 87 3.98 -30.21 -15.59
C HIS A 87 2.67 -30.47 -16.30
N VAL A 88 2.75 -30.59 -17.62
CA VAL A 88 1.75 -31.33 -18.39
C VAL A 88 2.31 -32.74 -18.53
N ALA A 89 2.02 -33.61 -17.58
CA ALA A 89 2.21 -35.04 -17.83
C ALA A 89 1.34 -35.43 -19.04
N PRO A 90 1.81 -36.29 -19.97
CA PRO A 90 1.00 -36.70 -21.10
C PRO A 90 -0.31 -37.32 -20.62
N GLY A 91 -1.44 -36.63 -20.86
CA GLY A 91 -2.78 -37.09 -20.47
C GLY A 91 -3.39 -36.45 -19.20
N GLU A 92 -2.70 -35.53 -18.51
CA GLU A 92 -3.27 -34.81 -17.37
C GLU A 92 -3.88 -33.45 -17.77
N SER A 93 -4.98 -33.07 -17.11
CA SER A 93 -5.74 -31.86 -17.40
C SER A 93 -5.02 -30.58 -16.96
N ILE A 94 -5.32 -29.48 -17.66
CA ILE A 94 -4.76 -28.12 -17.61
C ILE A 94 -5.07 -27.33 -16.31
N PHE A 95 -5.25 -27.99 -15.17
CA PHE A 95 -5.51 -27.32 -13.90
C PHE A 95 -4.22 -26.97 -13.17
N PRO A 96 -4.17 -25.84 -12.43
CA PRO A 96 -3.01 -25.49 -11.62
C PRO A 96 -2.77 -26.56 -10.54
N GLN A 97 -1.58 -27.18 -10.56
CA GLN A 97 -1.17 -28.16 -9.56
C GLN A 97 -0.43 -27.46 -8.40
N ILE A 98 -0.87 -27.70 -7.16
CA ILE A 98 -0.13 -27.28 -5.95
C ILE A 98 0.64 -28.49 -5.42
N LYS A 99 1.97 -28.49 -5.56
CA LYS A 99 2.84 -29.56 -5.07
C LYS A 99 3.48 -29.16 -3.75
N PHE A 100 3.13 -29.86 -2.68
CA PHE A 100 3.86 -29.79 -1.42
C PHE A 100 5.00 -30.82 -1.45
N SER A 101 6.24 -30.37 -1.25
CA SER A 101 7.43 -31.22 -1.17
C SER A 101 8.15 -31.02 0.16
N ASN A 102 9.04 -31.95 0.53
CA ASN A 102 9.82 -31.90 1.76
C ASN A 102 9.00 -31.82 3.07
N LEU A 103 7.77 -32.32 3.06
CA LEU A 103 6.94 -32.39 4.26
C LEU A 103 7.55 -33.35 5.29
N LYS A 104 7.60 -32.91 6.55
CA LYS A 104 8.01 -33.74 7.69
C LYS A 104 6.86 -33.80 8.70
N GLY A 105 6.37 -35.00 8.97
CA GLY A 105 5.41 -35.23 10.06
C GLY A 105 6.12 -35.34 11.41
N ARG A 106 5.46 -34.87 12.47
CA ARG A 106 5.79 -35.20 13.87
C ARG A 106 4.52 -35.70 14.54
N ASP A 107 4.69 -36.66 15.46
CA ASP A 107 3.60 -37.19 16.29
C ASP A 107 2.36 -37.63 15.50
N LEU A 108 2.58 -38.21 14.31
CA LEU A 108 1.50 -38.68 13.45
C LEU A 108 0.81 -39.87 14.11
N HIS A 109 -0.49 -39.74 14.34
CA HIS A 109 -1.33 -40.87 14.74
C HIS A 109 -1.50 -41.84 13.58
N ARG A 110 -1.73 -43.12 13.91
CA ARG A 110 -2.08 -44.12 12.89
C ARG A 110 -3.35 -43.67 12.18
N ALA A 111 -3.29 -43.62 10.85
CA ALA A 111 -4.49 -43.68 10.03
C ALA A 111 -5.08 -45.08 10.20
N ASP A 112 -6.36 -45.11 10.53
CA ASP A 112 -7.22 -46.29 10.67
C ASP A 112 -7.30 -47.12 9.38
#